data_AF-A0A517Q1J0-F1
#
_entry.id   AF-A0A517Q1J0-F1
#
_cell.length_a   1.000
_cell.length_b   1.000
_cell.length_c   1.000
_cell.angle_alpha   90.00
_cell.angle_beta   90.00
_cell.angle_gamma   90.00
#
_symmetry.space_group_name_H-M   'P 1'
#
loop_
_entity.id
_entity.type
_entity.pdbx_description
1 polymer ?
#
loop_
_entity_poly.entity_id
_entity_poly.type
_entity_poly.pdbx_seq_one_letter_code
_entity_poly.pdbx_strand_id
1 'polypeptide(L)'
;MRALFLAVLLLSFPISAFGQAKMPQVQIVFLTPADVEAPPDVSRRLTQVADYTEAMLVKWMKAWDYTPKREHIFQRNPDGSVKILFVKSPETLASGKFPLKDGNLSRKGKLLAMEKFKIPKTLDVWWVWVYVGDPPLKYSSYLGSGNAATGGLSQVNYTNLPGEISPEDKLAIPLLKELTLKGTIHEFGHALGLPHNGPLIKRDLGMPLMGATIANYRCKQRSENVARAG
;
A
#
# COMPACT_ATOMS: atom_id res chain seq x y z
N MET A 1 -17.87 60.05 49.32
CA MET A 1 -17.45 59.54 47.99
C MET A 1 -16.87 58.14 48.17
N ARG A 2 -17.63 57.08 47.87
CA ARG A 2 -17.16 55.69 47.91
C ARG A 2 -17.27 55.13 46.49
N ALA A 3 -16.12 54.85 45.88
CA ALA A 3 -16.00 54.30 44.54
C ALA A 3 -16.31 52.81 44.57
N LEU A 4 -17.23 52.39 43.71
CA LEU A 4 -17.61 51.00 43.46
C LEU A 4 -16.62 50.41 42.45
N PHE A 5 -15.75 49.50 42.88
CA PHE A 5 -14.87 48.76 41.97
C PHE A 5 -15.66 47.63 41.30
N LEU A 6 -15.89 47.77 40.00
CA LEU A 6 -16.48 46.75 39.13
C LEU A 6 -15.39 45.73 38.76
N ALA A 7 -15.43 44.54 39.35
CA ALA A 7 -14.55 43.44 38.96
C ALA A 7 -15.10 42.77 37.69
N VAL A 8 -14.44 43.00 36.56
CA VAL A 8 -14.70 42.29 35.31
C VAL A 8 -14.04 40.91 35.39
N LEU A 9 -14.86 39.88 35.56
CA LEU A 9 -14.44 38.48 35.52
C LEU A 9 -14.15 38.10 34.05
N LEU A 10 -12.88 38.11 33.64
CA LEU A 10 -12.44 37.60 32.35
C LEU A 10 -12.57 36.06 32.34
N LEU A 11 -13.67 35.56 31.80
CA LEU A 11 -13.86 34.15 31.48
C LEU A 11 -12.84 33.74 30.39
N SER A 12 -11.72 33.19 30.84
CA SER A 12 -10.76 32.52 29.98
C SER A 12 -11.36 31.18 29.55
N PHE A 13 -12.11 31.18 28.44
CA PHE A 13 -12.46 29.93 27.79
C PHE A 13 -11.16 29.27 27.34
N PRO A 14 -10.88 28.00 27.72
CA PRO A 14 -9.78 27.28 27.12
C PRO A 14 -10.10 27.19 25.62
N ILE A 15 -9.26 27.83 24.81
CA ILE A 15 -9.20 27.56 23.38
C ILE A 15 -8.86 26.08 23.32
N SER A 16 -9.87 25.24 23.07
CA SER A 16 -9.67 23.83 22.80
C SER A 16 -8.58 23.74 21.75
N ALA A 17 -7.42 23.22 22.15
CA ALA A 17 -6.36 22.90 21.22
C ALA A 17 -6.99 21.98 20.17
N PHE A 18 -7.21 22.51 18.96
CA PHE A 18 -7.57 21.70 17.82
C PHE A 18 -6.52 20.61 17.75
N GLY A 19 -6.92 19.38 18.10
CA GLY A 19 -6.01 18.25 18.20
C GLY A 19 -5.16 18.18 16.95
N GLN A 20 -3.83 18.04 17.12
CA GLN A 20 -2.92 17.89 15.99
C GLN A 20 -3.51 16.90 15.00
N ALA A 21 -3.59 17.31 13.72
CA ALA A 21 -4.08 16.45 12.67
C ALA A 21 -3.29 15.14 12.70
N LYS A 22 -3.96 14.04 13.08
CA LYS A 22 -3.34 12.73 13.18
C LYS A 22 -2.77 12.39 11.80
N MET A 23 -1.45 12.18 11.74
CA MET A 23 -0.83 11.80 10.47
C MET A 23 -1.46 10.51 9.92
N PRO A 24 -1.81 10.49 8.63
CA PRO A 24 -2.27 9.30 7.95
C PRO A 24 -1.35 8.10 8.18
N GLN A 25 -1.98 6.99 8.54
CA GLN A 25 -1.34 5.70 8.73
C GLN A 25 -1.51 4.84 7.47
N VAL A 26 -0.63 3.85 7.32
CA VAL A 26 -0.82 2.79 6.34
C VAL A 26 -1.50 1.61 7.03
N GLN A 27 -2.60 1.13 6.45
CA GLN A 27 -3.34 -0.05 6.88
C GLN A 27 -3.12 -1.18 5.88
N ILE A 28 -2.64 -2.33 6.35
CA ILE A 28 -2.55 -3.55 5.54
C ILE A 28 -3.80 -4.38 5.81
N VAL A 29 -4.56 -4.70 4.77
CA VAL A 29 -5.76 -5.53 4.85
C VAL A 29 -5.50 -6.82 4.08
N PHE A 30 -5.83 -7.95 4.68
CA PHE A 30 -5.81 -9.26 4.00
C PHE A 30 -7.24 -9.72 3.78
N LEU A 31 -7.70 -9.64 2.53
CA LEU A 31 -9.07 -9.94 2.11
C LEU A 31 -9.13 -11.32 1.46
N THR A 32 -10.06 -12.15 1.95
CA THR A 32 -10.39 -13.47 1.40
C THR A 32 -11.89 -13.57 1.11
N PRO A 33 -12.32 -14.39 0.14
CA PRO A 33 -13.70 -14.87 0.07
C PRO A 33 -14.14 -15.60 1.35
N ALA A 34 -15.44 -15.70 1.61
CA ALA A 34 -15.97 -16.34 2.84
C ALA A 34 -15.50 -17.79 3.03
N ASP A 35 -15.41 -18.54 1.94
CA ASP A 35 -15.07 -19.97 1.83
C ASP A 35 -13.59 -20.24 1.59
N VAL A 36 -12.73 -19.21 1.62
CA VAL A 36 -11.28 -19.35 1.47
C VAL A 36 -10.60 -19.05 2.80
N GLU A 37 -9.66 -19.90 3.20
CA GLU A 37 -8.84 -19.69 4.39
C GLU A 37 -7.52 -18.99 4.03
N ALA A 38 -7.05 -18.14 4.93
CA ALA A 38 -5.76 -17.50 4.79
C ALA A 38 -4.64 -18.54 5.02
N PRO A 39 -3.55 -18.51 4.23
CA PRO A 39 -2.39 -19.36 4.51
C PRO A 39 -1.76 -19.04 5.87
N PRO A 40 -1.12 -20.01 6.54
CA PRO A 40 -0.57 -19.83 7.89
C PRO A 40 0.55 -18.77 7.96
N ASP A 41 1.28 -18.57 6.87
CA ASP A 41 2.48 -17.73 6.81
C ASP A 41 2.24 -16.28 6.36
N VAL A 42 0.98 -15.86 6.22
CA VAL A 42 0.64 -14.51 5.71
C VAL A 42 1.32 -13.40 6.50
N SER A 43 1.32 -13.50 7.84
CA SER A 43 1.93 -12.47 8.69
C SER A 43 3.43 -12.32 8.44
N ARG A 44 4.13 -13.44 8.31
CA ARG A 44 5.56 -13.47 7.99
C ARG A 44 5.81 -12.87 6.61
N ARG A 45 5.12 -13.37 5.57
CA ARG A 45 5.29 -12.90 4.18
C ARG A 45 5.03 -11.40 4.04
N LEU A 46 3.93 -10.90 4.59
CA LEU A 46 3.59 -9.48 4.48
C LEU A 46 4.50 -8.59 5.33
N THR A 47 5.08 -9.10 6.41
CA THR A 47 6.15 -8.39 7.13
C THR A 47 7.36 -8.20 6.24
N GLN A 48 7.83 -9.25 5.55
CA GLN A 48 8.96 -9.13 4.63
C GLN A 48 8.69 -8.18 3.46
N VAL A 49 7.46 -8.21 2.90
CA VAL A 49 7.06 -7.27 1.85
C VAL A 49 7.09 -5.83 2.37
N ALA A 50 6.60 -5.59 3.58
CA ALA A 50 6.61 -4.28 4.21
C ALA A 50 8.05 -3.80 4.48
N ASP A 51 8.91 -4.66 5.04
CA ASP A 51 10.32 -4.37 5.30
C ASP A 51 11.06 -4.02 3.99
N TYR A 52 10.85 -4.82 2.95
CA TYR A 52 11.39 -4.54 1.61
C TYR A 52 10.93 -3.18 1.09
N THR A 53 9.64 -2.89 1.22
CA THR A 53 9.03 -1.65 0.74
C THR A 53 9.59 -0.44 1.47
N GLU A 54 9.69 -0.50 2.81
CA GLU A 54 10.27 0.55 3.65
C GLU A 54 11.74 0.79 3.29
N ALA A 55 12.56 -0.28 3.24
CA ALA A 55 13.97 -0.18 2.88
C ALA A 55 14.17 0.43 1.48
N MET A 56 13.37 0.01 0.50
CA MET A 56 13.40 0.54 -0.85
C MET A 56 13.05 2.04 -0.88
N LEU A 57 11.97 2.45 -0.20
CA LEU A 57 11.56 3.85 -0.14
C LEU A 57 12.63 4.72 0.55
N VAL A 58 13.14 4.29 1.70
CA VAL A 58 14.19 4.99 2.45
C VAL A 58 15.47 5.13 1.62
N LYS A 59 15.91 4.04 0.98
CA LYS A 59 17.09 4.04 0.10
C LYS A 59 16.96 5.09 -0.99
N TRP A 60 15.83 5.12 -1.70
CA TRP A 60 15.65 6.05 -2.81
C TRP A 60 15.41 7.48 -2.34
N MET A 61 14.73 7.73 -1.22
CA MET A 61 14.67 9.07 -0.63
C MET A 61 16.07 9.61 -0.35
N LYS A 62 16.92 8.82 0.32
CA LYS A 62 18.31 9.20 0.63
C LYS A 62 19.15 9.40 -0.63
N ALA A 63 18.99 8.56 -1.65
CA ALA A 63 19.68 8.70 -2.93
C ALA A 63 19.34 9.99 -3.70
N TRP A 64 18.21 10.62 -3.36
CA TRP A 64 17.76 11.90 -3.90
C TRP A 64 17.89 13.05 -2.88
N ASP A 65 18.73 12.88 -1.85
CA ASP A 65 19.02 13.86 -0.80
C ASP A 65 17.79 14.28 0.03
N TYR A 66 16.72 13.47 0.04
CA TYR A 66 15.60 13.65 0.95
C TYR A 66 15.85 12.92 2.26
N THR A 67 15.61 13.60 3.38
CA THR A 67 15.59 12.98 4.71
C THR A 67 14.21 12.36 4.97
N PRO A 68 14.09 11.03 5.15
CA PRO A 68 12.82 10.41 5.47
C PRO A 68 12.29 10.91 6.82
N LYS A 69 11.05 11.41 6.85
CA LYS A 69 10.37 11.75 8.12
C LYS A 69 10.02 10.51 8.94
N ARG A 70 9.83 9.37 8.26
CA ARG A 70 9.58 8.05 8.84
C ARG A 70 10.32 7.04 7.99
N GLU A 71 11.14 6.21 8.63
CA GLU A 71 11.73 5.04 7.97
C GLU A 71 10.79 3.83 8.06
N HIS A 72 9.94 3.80 9.08
CA HIS A 72 8.85 2.83 9.23
C HIS A 72 7.48 3.52 9.10
N ILE A 73 6.72 3.12 8.08
CA ILE A 73 5.39 3.64 7.77
C ILE A 73 4.27 2.65 8.09
N PHE A 74 4.59 1.35 8.18
CA PHE A 74 3.64 0.31 8.55
C PHE A 74 3.54 0.20 10.08
N GLN A 75 2.32 -0.05 10.57
CA GLN A 75 2.09 -0.36 11.97
C GLN A 75 2.64 -1.76 12.28
N ARG A 76 3.27 -1.93 13.43
CA ARG A 76 3.83 -3.22 13.87
C ARG A 76 3.20 -3.68 15.18
N ASN A 77 3.14 -4.99 15.36
CA ASN A 77 2.85 -5.66 16.61
C ASN A 77 4.10 -5.64 17.53
N PRO A 78 3.96 -5.99 18.82
CA PRO A 78 5.11 -6.04 19.75
C PRO A 78 6.22 -7.01 19.34
N ASP A 79 5.91 -8.05 18.56
CA ASP A 79 6.88 -9.01 18.01
C ASP A 79 7.63 -8.51 16.76
N GLY A 80 7.36 -7.27 16.33
CA GLY A 80 7.96 -6.66 15.15
C GLY A 80 7.25 -6.99 13.82
N SER A 81 6.30 -7.93 13.82
CA SER A 81 5.50 -8.24 12.64
C SER A 81 4.64 -7.04 12.24
N VAL A 82 4.33 -6.88 10.96
CA VAL A 82 3.36 -5.86 10.57
C VAL A 82 1.95 -6.23 11.03
N LYS A 83 1.19 -5.23 11.43
CA LYS A 83 -0.21 -5.38 11.81
C LYS A 83 -1.06 -5.55 10.55
N ILE A 84 -1.75 -6.69 10.46
CA ILE A 84 -2.58 -7.06 9.31
C ILE A 84 -4.04 -7.17 9.76
N LEU A 85 -4.92 -6.52 9.01
CA LEU A 85 -6.36 -6.58 9.22
C LEU A 85 -6.95 -7.71 8.37
N PHE A 86 -7.06 -8.90 8.96
CA PHE A 86 -7.67 -10.05 8.29
C PHE A 86 -9.19 -9.89 8.20
N VAL A 87 -9.71 -9.90 6.98
CA VAL A 87 -11.14 -9.74 6.69
C VAL A 87 -11.62 -10.80 5.70
N LYS A 88 -12.83 -11.31 5.95
CA LYS A 88 -13.55 -12.16 5.00
C LYS A 88 -14.61 -11.33 4.30
N SER A 89 -14.74 -11.51 3.00
CA SER A 89 -15.88 -11.05 2.21
C SER A 89 -17.10 -11.91 2.55
N PRO A 90 -18.32 -11.37 2.54
CA PRO A 90 -19.53 -12.18 2.71
C PRO A 90 -19.79 -13.12 1.51
N GLU A 91 -19.25 -12.83 0.33
CA GLU A 91 -19.35 -13.65 -0.87
C GLU A 91 -18.33 -14.78 -0.85
N THR A 92 -18.77 -15.95 -1.28
CA THR A 92 -17.94 -17.11 -1.52
C THR A 92 -17.36 -17.09 -2.93
N LEU A 93 -16.19 -17.68 -3.09
CA LEU A 93 -15.59 -17.97 -4.38
C LEU A 93 -16.45 -18.99 -5.15
N ALA A 94 -16.94 -20.03 -4.47
CA ALA A 94 -17.78 -21.06 -5.07
C ALA A 94 -19.08 -20.53 -5.71
N SER A 95 -19.62 -19.42 -5.19
CA SER A 95 -20.83 -18.78 -5.78
C SER A 95 -20.57 -18.00 -7.06
N GLY A 96 -19.31 -17.77 -7.42
CA GLY A 96 -18.93 -16.88 -8.54
C GLY A 96 -19.20 -15.39 -8.29
N LYS A 97 -19.72 -15.01 -7.13
CA LYS A 97 -20.05 -13.62 -6.77
C LYS A 97 -18.82 -12.81 -6.33
N PHE A 98 -17.75 -13.48 -5.88
CA PHE A 98 -16.51 -12.80 -5.54
C PHE A 98 -15.80 -12.35 -6.83
N PRO A 99 -15.52 -11.04 -7.03
CA PRO A 99 -14.98 -10.55 -8.29
C PRO A 99 -13.49 -10.90 -8.44
N LEU A 100 -13.16 -11.73 -9.43
CA LEU A 100 -11.77 -12.14 -9.70
C LEU A 100 -11.00 -11.19 -10.64
N LYS A 101 -11.71 -10.34 -11.39
CA LYS A 101 -11.13 -9.50 -12.44
C LYS A 101 -11.56 -8.02 -12.39
N ASP A 102 -12.80 -7.69 -12.06
CA ASP A 102 -13.28 -6.31 -12.24
C ASP A 102 -13.97 -5.75 -10.99
N GLY A 103 -13.28 -5.84 -9.85
CA GLY A 103 -13.79 -5.39 -8.55
C GLY A 103 -12.98 -4.25 -7.94
N ASN A 104 -13.68 -3.31 -7.28
CA ASN A 104 -13.06 -2.37 -6.34
C ASN A 104 -12.91 -3.04 -4.96
N LEU A 105 -12.05 -4.06 -4.91
CA LEU A 105 -11.76 -4.82 -3.69
C LEU A 105 -10.98 -3.99 -2.67
N SER A 106 -10.25 -2.95 -3.08
CA SER A 106 -9.60 -2.03 -2.15
C SER A 106 -10.62 -1.28 -1.29
N ARG A 107 -11.68 -0.71 -1.90
CA ARG A 107 -12.77 -0.06 -1.16
C ARG A 107 -13.53 -1.05 -0.29
N LYS A 108 -13.80 -2.26 -0.81
CA LYS A 108 -14.49 -3.31 -0.08
C LYS A 108 -13.71 -3.76 1.16
N GLY A 109 -12.44 -4.10 0.99
CA GLY A 109 -11.54 -4.51 2.07
C GLY A 109 -11.43 -3.43 3.15
N LYS A 110 -11.29 -2.16 2.75
CA LYS A 110 -11.34 -1.02 3.68
C LYS A 110 -12.63 -1.00 4.49
N LEU A 111 -13.80 -1.03 3.86
CA LEU A 111 -15.08 -0.92 4.55
C LEU A 111 -15.30 -2.09 5.53
N LEU A 112 -15.00 -3.32 5.10
CA LEU A 112 -15.08 -4.50 5.96
C LEU A 112 -14.11 -4.42 7.15
N ALA A 113 -12.89 -3.95 6.92
CA ALA A 113 -11.91 -3.78 8.00
C ALA A 113 -12.35 -2.70 8.99
N MET A 114 -12.87 -1.56 8.50
CA MET A 114 -13.39 -0.50 9.35
C MET A 114 -14.54 -0.98 10.23
N GLU A 115 -15.46 -1.75 9.66
CA GLU A 115 -16.60 -2.30 10.40
C GLU A 115 -16.18 -3.34 11.44
N LYS A 116 -15.32 -4.30 11.06
CA LYS A 116 -14.86 -5.40 11.93
C LYS A 116 -14.02 -4.88 13.10
N PHE A 117 -13.08 -3.97 12.81
CA PHE A 117 -12.12 -3.47 13.80
C PHE A 117 -12.50 -2.12 14.41
N LYS A 118 -13.71 -1.61 14.11
CA LYS A 118 -14.23 -0.33 14.62
C LYS A 118 -13.28 0.85 14.36
N ILE A 119 -12.64 0.84 13.20
CA ILE A 119 -11.71 1.91 12.79
C ILE A 119 -12.55 3.10 12.30
N PRO A 120 -12.37 4.32 12.87
CA PRO A 120 -13.10 5.50 12.42
C PRO A 120 -12.72 5.87 10.98
N LYS A 121 -13.54 6.70 10.34
CA LYS A 121 -13.17 7.28 9.03
C LYS A 121 -11.93 8.16 9.19
N THR A 122 -10.82 7.69 8.66
CA THR A 122 -9.53 8.40 8.62
C THR A 122 -9.07 8.63 7.18
N LEU A 123 -8.14 9.56 7.00
CA LEU A 123 -7.43 9.81 5.74
C LEU A 123 -6.25 8.84 5.55
N ASP A 124 -6.37 7.62 6.07
CA ASP A 124 -5.34 6.59 5.97
C ASP A 124 -5.18 6.06 4.54
N VAL A 125 -4.02 5.49 4.26
CA VAL A 125 -3.71 4.74 3.04
C VAL A 125 -3.98 3.26 3.30
N TRP A 126 -4.73 2.61 2.42
CA TRP A 126 -5.14 1.22 2.58
C TRP A 126 -4.53 0.35 1.49
N TRP A 127 -3.73 -0.63 1.90
CA TRP A 127 -3.12 -1.62 1.00
C TRP A 127 -3.81 -2.97 1.18
N VAL A 128 -4.71 -3.29 0.25
CA VAL A 128 -5.56 -4.48 0.32
C VAL A 128 -4.95 -5.61 -0.49
N TRP A 129 -4.51 -6.64 0.21
CA TRP A 129 -4.02 -7.88 -0.35
C TRP A 129 -5.17 -8.86 -0.49
N VAL A 130 -5.39 -9.36 -1.71
CA VAL A 130 -6.48 -10.27 -2.03
C VAL A 130 -5.94 -11.66 -2.24
N TYR A 131 -6.43 -12.63 -1.46
CA TYR A 131 -6.13 -14.05 -1.64
C TYR A 131 -7.39 -14.82 -1.98
N VAL A 132 -7.32 -15.57 -3.08
CA VAL A 132 -8.43 -16.40 -3.59
C VAL A 132 -8.09 -17.88 -3.64
N GLY A 133 -6.85 -18.27 -3.32
CA GLY A 133 -6.36 -19.63 -3.40
C GLY A 133 -4.92 -19.70 -3.94
N ASP A 134 -4.35 -20.90 -3.92
CA ASP A 134 -3.01 -21.15 -4.44
C ASP A 134 -2.98 -21.14 -5.98
N PRO A 135 -1.81 -20.87 -6.59
CA PRO A 135 -1.64 -20.97 -8.04
C PRO A 135 -2.14 -22.32 -8.58
N PRO A 136 -2.79 -22.33 -9.78
CA PRO A 136 -2.87 -21.24 -10.74
C PRO A 136 -3.96 -20.20 -10.46
N LEU A 137 -4.78 -20.40 -9.42
CA LEU A 137 -5.84 -19.46 -9.08
C LEU A 137 -5.23 -18.17 -8.53
N LYS A 138 -5.71 -17.03 -9.03
CA LYS A 138 -5.23 -15.72 -8.60
C LYS A 138 -6.27 -14.64 -8.86
N TYR A 139 -6.21 -13.60 -8.04
CA TYR A 139 -6.80 -12.32 -8.37
C TYR A 139 -5.91 -11.62 -9.39
N SER A 140 -6.47 -11.08 -10.48
CA SER A 140 -5.64 -10.53 -11.55
C SER A 140 -5.48 -9.01 -11.51
N SER A 141 -6.21 -8.31 -10.65
CA SER A 141 -6.48 -6.89 -10.87
C SER A 141 -5.82 -5.98 -9.86
N TYR A 142 -4.80 -5.29 -10.34
CA TYR A 142 -3.96 -4.38 -9.59
C TYR A 142 -4.49 -2.96 -9.82
N LEU A 143 -4.70 -2.22 -8.75
CA LEU A 143 -5.17 -0.85 -8.82
C LEU A 143 -4.73 -0.08 -7.59
N GLY A 144 -4.13 1.08 -7.81
CA GLY A 144 -3.83 2.07 -6.79
C GLY A 144 -4.30 3.46 -7.18
N SER A 145 -4.80 4.23 -6.22
CA SER A 145 -5.13 5.64 -6.41
C SER A 145 -5.21 6.39 -5.07
N GLY A 146 -5.06 7.71 -5.12
CA GLY A 146 -5.21 8.60 -3.97
C GLY A 146 -3.95 9.38 -3.66
N ASN A 147 -3.80 9.78 -2.41
CA ASN A 147 -2.66 10.55 -1.92
C ASN A 147 -2.53 10.36 -0.40
N ALA A 148 -1.30 10.22 0.10
CA ALA A 148 -1.04 10.12 1.53
C ALA A 148 -1.64 11.27 2.37
N ALA A 149 -1.86 12.47 1.80
CA ALA A 149 -2.47 13.59 2.52
C ALA A 149 -4.00 13.49 2.70
N THR A 150 -4.69 12.80 1.78
CA THR A 150 -6.16 12.71 1.73
C THR A 150 -6.68 11.27 1.81
N GLY A 151 -5.78 10.33 2.06
CA GLY A 151 -6.04 8.90 1.97
C GLY A 151 -5.88 8.34 0.56
N GLY A 152 -5.61 7.03 0.51
CA GLY A 152 -5.40 6.29 -0.72
C GLY A 152 -5.84 4.84 -0.58
N LEU A 153 -6.04 4.19 -1.72
CA LEU A 153 -6.49 2.82 -1.83
C LEU A 153 -5.59 2.09 -2.83
N SER A 154 -5.11 0.91 -2.45
CA SER A 154 -4.45 -0.04 -3.33
C SER A 154 -5.06 -1.43 -3.15
N GLN A 155 -5.18 -2.18 -4.23
CA GLN A 155 -5.50 -3.60 -4.24
C GLN A 155 -4.48 -4.37 -5.08
N VAL A 156 -4.06 -5.51 -4.56
CA VAL A 156 -3.00 -6.35 -5.13
C VAL A 156 -3.30 -7.82 -4.84
N ASN A 157 -2.77 -8.73 -5.63
CA ASN A 157 -2.91 -10.16 -5.38
C ASN A 157 -1.88 -10.64 -4.35
N TYR A 158 -2.31 -11.54 -3.46
CA TYR A 158 -1.43 -12.36 -2.64
C TYR A 158 -1.29 -13.75 -3.26
N THR A 159 -0.10 -14.33 -3.16
CA THR A 159 0.15 -15.72 -3.52
C THR A 159 0.97 -16.39 -2.43
N ASN A 160 0.69 -17.67 -2.17
CA ASN A 160 1.36 -18.46 -1.14
C ASN A 160 2.58 -19.23 -1.70
N LEU A 161 3.25 -18.69 -2.72
CA LEU A 161 4.48 -19.31 -3.22
C LEU A 161 5.54 -19.35 -2.11
N PRO A 162 6.31 -20.46 -2.01
CA PRO A 162 7.37 -20.58 -1.01
C PRO A 162 8.55 -19.66 -1.32
N GLY A 163 9.43 -19.46 -0.34
CA GLY A 163 10.65 -18.65 -0.45
C GLY A 163 10.68 -17.48 0.52
N GLU A 164 11.82 -16.81 0.61
CA GLU A 164 12.05 -15.70 1.54
C GLU A 164 12.29 -14.40 0.75
N ILE A 165 11.82 -13.27 1.30
CA ILE A 165 12.10 -11.95 0.74
C ILE A 165 13.05 -11.25 1.72
N SER A 166 14.19 -10.79 1.23
CA SER A 166 15.14 -9.95 1.96
C SER A 166 15.09 -8.52 1.43
N PRO A 167 15.15 -7.47 2.29
CA PRO A 167 15.24 -6.08 1.85
C PRO A 167 16.41 -5.76 0.90
N GLU A 168 17.44 -6.60 0.90
CA GLU A 168 18.65 -6.50 0.08
C GLU A 168 18.46 -7.13 -1.32
N ASP A 169 17.39 -7.91 -1.52
CA ASP A 169 17.13 -8.58 -2.78
C ASP A 169 16.94 -7.58 -3.93
N LYS A 170 17.53 -7.89 -5.08
CA LYS A 170 17.22 -7.17 -6.32
C LYS A 170 15.79 -7.51 -6.73
N LEU A 171 14.94 -6.51 -6.95
CA LEU A 171 13.53 -6.69 -7.35
C LEU A 171 13.33 -7.56 -8.62
N ALA A 172 14.39 -7.76 -9.41
CA ALA A 172 14.41 -8.56 -10.62
C ALA A 172 14.77 -10.04 -10.42
N ILE A 173 15.06 -10.52 -9.20
CA ILE A 173 15.30 -11.95 -8.96
C ILE A 173 14.03 -12.77 -9.27
N PRO A 174 14.17 -14.07 -9.65
CA PRO A 174 13.03 -14.89 -10.07
C PRO A 174 11.86 -14.89 -9.09
N LEU A 175 12.11 -15.12 -7.81
CA LEU A 175 11.08 -15.16 -6.76
C LEU A 175 10.25 -13.86 -6.71
N LEU A 176 10.90 -12.70 -6.65
CA LEU A 176 10.19 -11.41 -6.54
C LEU A 176 9.40 -11.06 -7.80
N LYS A 177 9.83 -11.57 -8.97
CA LYS A 177 9.07 -11.46 -10.22
C LYS A 177 7.83 -12.35 -10.21
N GLU A 178 7.94 -13.59 -9.73
CA GLU A 178 6.82 -14.52 -9.60
C GLU A 178 5.78 -14.03 -8.58
N LEU A 179 6.25 -13.47 -7.46
CA LEU A 179 5.43 -12.79 -6.47
C LEU A 179 4.87 -11.45 -6.98
N THR A 180 5.28 -10.99 -8.16
CA THR A 180 4.90 -9.69 -8.75
C THR A 180 5.20 -8.49 -7.84
N LEU A 181 6.24 -8.59 -7.00
CA LEU A 181 6.48 -7.62 -5.92
C LEU A 181 6.61 -6.18 -6.43
N LYS A 182 7.24 -5.96 -7.59
CA LYS A 182 7.28 -4.63 -8.23
C LYS A 182 5.87 -4.08 -8.47
N GLY A 183 4.98 -4.89 -9.06
CA GLY A 183 3.60 -4.48 -9.36
C GLY A 183 2.83 -4.16 -8.08
N THR A 184 3.02 -4.98 -7.05
CA THR A 184 2.38 -4.74 -5.76
C THR A 184 2.81 -3.42 -5.11
N ILE A 185 4.12 -3.14 -5.10
CA ILE A 185 4.63 -1.88 -4.52
C ILE A 185 4.31 -0.68 -5.42
N HIS A 186 4.20 -0.88 -6.73
CA HIS A 186 3.77 0.15 -7.69
C HIS A 186 2.35 0.64 -7.39
N GLU A 187 1.38 -0.26 -7.21
CA GLU A 187 0.01 0.15 -6.85
C GLU A 187 -0.04 0.82 -5.47
N PHE A 188 0.79 0.37 -4.53
CA PHE A 188 0.94 1.06 -3.25
C PHE A 188 1.49 2.48 -3.44
N GLY A 189 2.47 2.67 -4.32
CA GLY A 189 3.00 3.97 -4.71
C GLY A 189 1.90 4.90 -5.25
N HIS A 190 0.97 4.40 -6.06
CA HIS A 190 -0.20 5.18 -6.48
C HIS A 190 -1.11 5.55 -5.32
N ALA A 191 -1.32 4.68 -4.35
CA ALA A 191 -2.09 5.00 -3.15
C ALA A 191 -1.40 6.07 -2.27
N LEU A 192 -0.07 6.19 -2.36
CA LEU A 192 0.69 7.28 -1.75
C LEU A 192 0.64 8.59 -2.57
N GLY A 193 0.10 8.57 -3.79
CA GLY A 193 0.02 9.74 -4.68
C GLY A 193 1.17 9.86 -5.67
N LEU A 194 1.95 8.81 -5.89
CA LEU A 194 3.01 8.81 -6.90
C LEU A 194 2.42 8.57 -8.29
N PRO A 195 2.63 9.46 -9.28
CA PRO A 195 2.19 9.24 -10.65
C PRO A 195 3.15 8.30 -11.39
N HIS A 196 2.73 7.82 -12.56
CA HIS A 196 3.64 7.15 -13.48
C HIS A 196 4.78 8.07 -13.93
N ASN A 197 5.99 7.53 -14.07
CA ASN A 197 7.14 8.24 -14.63
C ASN A 197 8.02 7.36 -15.53
N GLY A 198 8.77 7.99 -16.42
CA GLY A 198 9.74 7.32 -17.30
C GLY A 198 11.15 7.24 -16.70
N PRO A 199 12.04 6.43 -17.29
CA PRO A 199 13.43 6.35 -16.85
C PRO A 199 14.16 7.68 -17.02
N LEU A 200 15.04 8.00 -16.07
CA LEU A 200 15.94 9.16 -16.13
C LEU A 200 17.24 8.74 -16.83
N ILE A 201 17.28 8.85 -18.16
CA ILE A 201 18.38 8.38 -19.02
C ILE A 201 19.76 8.85 -18.51
N LYS A 202 19.86 10.12 -18.08
CA LYS A 202 21.11 10.72 -17.61
C LYS A 202 21.70 10.08 -16.34
N ARG A 203 20.92 9.27 -15.60
CA ARG A 203 21.32 8.67 -14.32
C ARG A 203 21.58 7.16 -14.41
N ASP A 204 21.20 6.52 -15.52
CA ASP A 204 21.40 5.08 -15.77
C ASP A 204 20.99 4.16 -14.60
N LEU A 205 19.89 4.49 -13.92
CA LEU A 205 19.36 3.72 -12.77
C LEU A 205 18.37 2.63 -13.18
N GLY A 206 18.21 2.40 -14.48
CA GLY A 206 17.21 1.49 -15.02
C GLY A 206 15.77 2.02 -14.94
N MET A 207 14.82 1.10 -14.83
CA MET A 207 13.38 1.42 -14.83
C MET A 207 12.88 1.87 -13.45
N PRO A 208 12.16 2.99 -13.35
CA PRO A 208 11.62 3.43 -12.07
C PRO A 208 10.52 2.49 -11.58
N LEU A 209 10.29 2.50 -10.26
CA LEU A 209 9.19 1.78 -9.61
C LEU A 209 7.86 2.12 -10.30
N MET A 210 7.60 3.43 -10.47
CA MET A 210 6.40 3.97 -11.11
C MET A 210 6.47 3.99 -12.64
N GLY A 211 7.47 3.34 -13.23
CA GLY A 211 7.53 3.07 -14.65
C GLY A 211 6.65 1.91 -15.06
N ALA A 212 6.26 1.90 -16.34
CA ALA A 212 5.48 0.82 -16.94
C ALA A 212 6.09 -0.56 -16.62
N THR A 213 5.26 -1.61 -16.59
CA THR A 213 5.75 -2.99 -16.41
C THR A 213 6.84 -3.31 -17.44
N ILE A 214 7.79 -4.18 -17.08
CA ILE A 214 8.92 -4.56 -17.95
C ILE A 214 8.43 -5.03 -19.34
N ALA A 215 7.24 -5.61 -19.42
CA ALA A 215 6.59 -5.99 -20.68
C ALA A 215 6.29 -4.77 -21.58
N ASN A 216 5.71 -3.71 -21.03
CA ASN A 216 5.39 -2.49 -21.77
C ASN A 216 6.65 -1.74 -22.22
N TYR A 217 7.71 -1.75 -21.41
CA TYR A 217 9.00 -1.17 -21.79
C TYR A 217 9.65 -1.94 -22.96
N ARG A 218 9.62 -3.28 -22.92
CA ARG A 218 10.13 -4.12 -24.02
C ARG A 218 9.33 -3.95 -25.30
N CYS A 219 8.00 -3.82 -25.22
CA CYS A 219 7.17 -3.51 -26.38
C CYS A 219 7.52 -2.13 -26.97
N LYS A 220 7.72 -1.11 -26.12
CA LYS A 220 8.07 0.25 -26.56
C LYS A 220 9.46 0.32 -27.20
N GLN A 221 10.48 -0.31 -26.62
CA GLN A 221 11.81 -0.40 -27.23
C GLN A 221 11.80 -1.17 -28.54
N ARG A 222 11.00 -2.25 -28.64
CA ARG A 222 10.87 -3.02 -29.87
C ARG A 222 10.20 -2.20 -30.99
N SER A 223 9.17 -1.41 -30.66
CA SER A 223 8.55 -0.49 -31.64
C SER A 223 9.46 0.66 -32.06
N GLU A 224 10.26 1.21 -31.14
CA GLU A 224 11.21 2.30 -31.44
C GLU A 224 12.41 1.83 -32.28
N ASN A 225 12.88 0.58 -32.07
CA ASN A 225 13.95 0.00 -32.87
C ASN A 225 13.49 -0.40 -34.28
N VAL A 226 12.24 -0.81 -34.44
CA VAL A 226 11.65 -1.08 -35.78
C VAL A 226 11.45 0.23 -36.55
N ALA A 227 11.02 1.31 -35.89
CA ALA A 227 10.84 2.62 -36.51
C ALA A 227 12.16 3.34 -36.90
N ARG A 228 13.30 2.89 -36.38
CA ARG A 228 14.64 3.40 -36.75
C ARG A 228 15.34 2.54 -37.82
N ALA A 229 14.77 1.39 -38.15
CA ALA A 229 15.33 0.43 -39.09
C ALA A 229 14.57 0.38 -40.43
N GLY A 230 13.55 1.22 -40.61
CA GLY A 230 12.86 1.49 -41.87
C GLY A 230 13.06 2.94 -42.27
#